data_AF-A0A914EQ93-F1
#
_entry.id   AF-A0A914EQ93-F1
#
_cell.length_a   1.000
_cell.length_b   1.000
_cell.length_c   1.000
_cell.angle_alpha   90.00
_cell.angle_beta   90.00
_cell.angle_gamma   90.00
#
_symmetry.space_group_name_H-M   'P 1'
#
loop_
_entity.id
_entity.type
_entity.pdbx_description
1 polymer ?
#
loop_
_entity_poly.entity_id
_entity_poly.type
_entity_poly.pdbx_seq_one_letter_code
_entity_poly.pdbx_strand_id
1 'polypeptide(L)'
;MNQVAASVKQNDFSSQLANNIYLLCQQLKNHGQALEQNHKNDLNKCFIALRQACCRDSGQLGTPCRLKMMELVELRAMGWRPNLAHTQYYLNRPEQPPPSKSFI
;
A
#
# COMPACT_ATOMS: atom_id res chain seq x y z
N MET A 1 12.31 -7.13 4.06
CA MET A 1 12.20 -5.91 3.24
C MET A 1 12.83 -6.00 1.84
N ASN A 2 13.83 -6.86 1.57
CA ASN A 2 14.47 -6.93 0.24
C ASN A 2 13.68 -7.66 -0.86
N GLN A 3 12.76 -8.59 -0.53
CA GLN A 3 12.03 -9.38 -1.54
C GLN A 3 11.05 -8.54 -2.39
N VAL A 4 10.30 -7.61 -1.79
CA VAL A 4 9.39 -6.72 -2.55
C VAL A 4 10.17 -5.86 -3.55
N ALA A 5 11.29 -5.28 -3.12
CA ALA A 5 12.15 -4.46 -4.00
C ALA A 5 12.80 -5.30 -5.13
N ALA A 6 13.13 -6.57 -4.87
CA ALA A 6 13.67 -7.47 -5.87
C ALA A 6 12.60 -7.89 -6.91
N SER A 7 11.41 -8.30 -6.48
CA SER A 7 10.31 -8.69 -7.37
C SER A 7 9.84 -7.53 -8.26
N VAL A 8 9.77 -6.31 -7.70
CA VAL A 8 9.41 -5.10 -8.47
C VAL A 8 10.47 -4.76 -9.53
N LYS A 9 11.75 -4.99 -9.24
CA LYS A 9 12.84 -4.82 -10.24
C LYS A 9 12.77 -5.86 -11.36
N GLN A 10 12.27 -7.05 -11.06
CA GLN A 10 12.12 -8.16 -12.01
C GLN A 10 10.79 -8.11 -12.79
N ASN A 11 9.92 -7.12 -12.55
CA ASN A 11 8.53 -7.06 -13.07
C ASN A 11 7.72 -8.33 -12.75
N ASP A 12 8.04 -9.02 -11.66
CA ASP A 12 7.26 -10.16 -11.20
C ASP A 12 6.13 -9.67 -10.30
N PHE A 13 4.97 -9.42 -10.91
CA PHE A 13 3.72 -9.05 -10.25
C PHE A 13 2.84 -10.27 -9.96
N SER A 14 3.44 -11.36 -9.50
CA SER A 14 2.73 -12.56 -9.07
C SER A 14 1.88 -12.34 -7.81
N SER A 15 0.95 -13.27 -7.57
CA SER A 15 0.16 -13.36 -6.33
C SER A 15 1.05 -13.38 -5.07
N GLN A 16 2.29 -13.86 -5.19
CA GLN A 16 3.30 -13.85 -4.13
C GLN A 16 3.71 -12.42 -3.76
N LEU A 17 3.95 -11.55 -4.75
CA LEU A 17 4.26 -10.14 -4.51
C LEU A 17 3.08 -9.42 -3.86
N ALA A 18 1.86 -9.69 -4.32
CA ALA A 18 0.64 -9.11 -3.73
C ALA A 18 0.49 -9.50 -2.24
N ASN A 19 0.76 -10.76 -1.90
CA ASN A 19 0.75 -11.23 -0.51
C ASN A 19 1.86 -10.56 0.32
N ASN A 20 3.08 -10.45 -0.23
CA ASN A 20 4.19 -9.78 0.44
C ASN A 20 3.91 -8.30 0.71
N ILE A 21 3.29 -7.60 -0.25
CA ILE A 21 2.85 -6.21 -0.07
C ILE A 21 1.78 -6.14 1.03
N TYR A 22 0.82 -7.07 1.04
CA TYR A 22 -0.21 -7.12 2.06
C TYR A 22 0.36 -7.29 3.47
N LEU A 23 1.23 -8.28 3.66
CA LEU A 23 1.90 -8.52 4.95
C LEU A 23 2.74 -7.32 5.40
N LEU A 24 3.45 -6.69 4.46
CA LEU A 24 4.23 -5.49 4.72
C LEU A 24 3.35 -4.33 5.17
N CYS A 25 2.21 -4.09 4.52
CA CYS A 25 1.25 -3.07 4.94
C CYS A 25 0.73 -3.33 6.37
N GLN A 26 0.42 -4.57 6.72
CA GLN A 26 -0.02 -4.93 8.08
C GLN A 26 1.07 -4.68 9.12
N GLN A 27 2.32 -5.07 8.82
CA GLN A 27 3.45 -4.82 9.72
C GLN A 27 3.71 -3.32 9.90
N LEU A 28 3.58 -2.53 8.84
CA LEU A 28 3.74 -1.07 8.88
C LEU A 28 2.60 -0.39 9.64
N LYS A 29 1.36 -0.88 9.59
CA LYS A 29 0.28 -0.35 10.44
C LYS A 29 0.59 -0.49 11.93
N ASN A 30 1.17 -1.62 12.34
CA ASN A 30 1.47 -1.90 13.75
C ASN A 30 2.78 -1.23 14.23
N HIS A 31 3.81 -1.19 13.39
CA HIS A 31 5.16 -0.75 13.80
C HIS A 31 5.61 0.55 13.13
N GLY A 32 4.78 1.17 12.29
CA GLY A 32 5.16 2.31 11.45
C GLY A 32 5.60 3.53 12.26
N GLN A 33 4.94 3.80 13.40
CA GLN A 33 5.34 4.90 14.28
C GLN A 33 6.75 4.68 14.86
N ALA A 34 7.05 3.46 15.34
CA ALA A 34 8.36 3.13 15.88
C ALA A 34 9.46 3.13 14.79
N LEU A 35 9.12 2.66 13.58
CA LEU A 35 10.03 2.71 12.43
C LEU A 35 10.29 4.15 11.94
N GLU A 36 9.31 5.04 12.00
CA GLU A 36 9.50 6.45 11.64
C GLU A 36 10.49 7.14 12.58
N GLN A 37 10.50 6.77 13.86
CA GLN A 37 11.40 7.33 14.87
C GLN A 37 12.81 6.72 14.79
N ASN A 38 12.92 5.41 14.65
CA ASN A 38 14.21 4.70 14.78
C ASN A 38 14.86 4.37 13.43
N HIS A 39 14.08 4.23 12.35
CA HIS A 39 14.52 3.67 11.06
C HIS A 39 13.91 4.40 9.84
N LYS A 40 13.78 5.74 9.94
CA LYS A 40 13.13 6.58 8.92
C LYS A 40 13.65 6.38 7.48
N ASN A 41 14.95 6.15 7.33
CA ASN A 41 15.57 5.96 6.03
C ASN A 41 15.14 4.64 5.37
N ASP A 42 15.04 3.56 6.13
CA ASP A 42 14.61 2.26 5.59
C ASP A 42 13.11 2.24 5.34
N LEU A 43 12.34 2.91 6.20
CA LEU A 43 10.93 3.18 5.95
C LEU A 43 10.74 3.97 4.64
N ASN A 44 11.56 4.99 4.39
CA ASN A 44 11.53 5.73 3.12
C ASN A 44 11.82 4.85 1.90
N LYS A 45 12.87 4.01 1.97
CA LYS A 45 13.18 3.05 0.90
C LYS A 45 12.01 2.09 0.64
N CYS A 46 11.35 1.63 1.69
CA CYS A 46 10.18 0.78 1.62
C CYS A 46 9.02 1.47 0.86
N PHE A 47 8.69 2.71 1.22
CA PHE A 47 7.65 3.49 0.52
C PHE A 47 8.01 3.85 -0.93
N ILE A 48 9.30 4.00 -1.25
CA ILE A 48 9.75 4.16 -2.64
C ILE A 48 9.51 2.87 -3.43
N ALA A 49 9.88 1.72 -2.88
CA ALA A 49 9.67 0.42 -3.53
C ALA A 49 8.17 0.12 -3.74
N LEU A 50 7.31 0.42 -2.76
CA LEU A 50 5.86 0.28 -2.88
C LEU A 50 5.28 1.16 -3.99
N ARG A 51 5.70 2.43 -4.08
CA ARG A 51 5.27 3.32 -5.18
C ARG A 51 5.74 2.82 -6.54
N GLN A 52 6.98 2.35 -6.64
CA GLN A 52 7.50 1.77 -7.88
C GLN A 52 6.72 0.51 -8.28
N ALA A 53 6.30 -0.33 -7.32
CA ALA A 53 5.43 -1.47 -7.58
C ALA A 53 4.11 -1.03 -8.21
N CYS A 54 3.44 -0.03 -7.63
CA CYS A 54 2.21 0.53 -8.19
C CYS A 54 2.36 1.15 -9.58
N CYS A 55 3.44 1.91 -9.82
CA CYS A 55 3.64 2.60 -11.09
C CYS A 55 4.02 1.64 -12.22
N ARG A 56 4.69 0.54 -11.90
CA ARG A 56 5.12 -0.47 -12.89
C ARG A 56 4.06 -1.56 -13.10
N ASP A 57 3.13 -1.70 -12.16
CA ASP A 57 2.01 -2.62 -12.27
C ASP A 57 1.08 -2.23 -13.43
N SER A 58 1.10 -3.00 -14.50
CA SER A 58 0.22 -2.82 -15.67
C SER A 58 -1.21 -3.35 -15.44
N GLY A 59 -1.67 -3.45 -14.19
CA GLY A 59 -2.99 -4.01 -13.82
C GLY A 59 -2.96 -5.33 -13.05
N GLN A 60 -1.79 -5.92 -12.86
CA GLN A 60 -1.58 -7.28 -12.34
C GLN A 60 -1.75 -7.38 -10.80
N LEU A 61 -1.39 -6.35 -10.04
CA LEU A 61 -1.59 -6.27 -8.59
C LEU A 61 -3.06 -6.01 -8.21
N GLY A 62 -3.86 -5.52 -9.18
CA GLY A 62 -5.28 -5.22 -9.01
C GLY A 62 -5.57 -3.99 -8.14
N THR A 63 -6.82 -3.55 -8.21
CA THR A 63 -7.36 -2.42 -7.42
C THR A 63 -7.17 -2.57 -5.90
N PRO A 64 -7.36 -3.76 -5.29
CA PRO A 64 -7.22 -3.92 -3.84
C PRO A 64 -5.81 -3.63 -3.30
N CYS A 65 -4.75 -4.02 -4.03
CA CYS A 65 -3.38 -3.71 -3.63
C CYS A 65 -3.10 -2.20 -3.69
N ARG A 66 -3.60 -1.52 -4.74
CA ARG A 66 -3.43 -0.07 -4.91
C ARG A 66 -4.13 0.71 -3.79
N LEU A 67 -5.35 0.32 -3.43
CA LEU A 67 -6.10 0.93 -2.32
C LEU A 67 -5.35 0.79 -0.98
N LYS A 68 -4.85 -0.40 -0.67
CA LYS A 68 -4.06 -0.65 0.55
C LYS A 68 -2.78 0.18 0.61
N MET A 69 -2.13 0.39 -0.54
CA MET A 69 -0.94 1.24 -0.60
C MET A 69 -1.29 2.71 -0.40
N MET A 70 -2.41 3.19 -0.97
CA MET A 70 -2.90 4.56 -0.72
C MET A 70 -3.25 4.78 0.75
N GLU A 71 -4.00 3.85 1.36
CA GLU A 71 -4.31 3.86 2.80
C GLU A 71 -3.05 4.03 3.65
N LEU A 72 -2.00 3.28 3.33
CA LEU A 72 -0.77 3.30 4.12
C LEU A 72 0.01 4.61 3.95
N VAL A 73 -0.01 5.21 2.75
CA VAL A 73 0.58 6.54 2.50
C VAL A 73 -0.17 7.62 3.27
N GLU A 74 -1.51 7.57 3.27
CA GLU A 74 -2.35 8.50 4.04
C GLU A 74 -2.13 8.33 5.54
N LEU A 75 -2.09 7.08 6.03
CA LEU A 75 -1.80 6.78 7.44
C LEU A 75 -0.46 7.37 7.88
N ARG A 76 0.58 7.25 7.03
CA ARG A 76 1.89 7.85 7.31
C ARG A 76 1.83 9.38 7.31
N ALA A 77 1.10 9.99 6.37
CA ALA A 77 0.92 11.45 6.31
C ALA A 77 0.17 11.99 7.55
N MET A 78 -0.72 11.19 8.14
CA MET A 78 -1.40 11.47 9.41
C MET A 78 -0.53 11.19 10.65
N GLY A 79 0.76 10.86 10.48
CA GLY A 79 1.67 10.57 11.58
C GLY A 79 1.39 9.23 12.25
N TRP A 80 0.96 8.22 11.50
CA TRP A 80 0.62 6.86 11.96
C TRP A 80 -0.57 6.80 12.92
N ARG A 81 -1.41 7.84 12.92
CA ARG A 81 -2.63 7.91 13.73
C ARG A 81 -3.84 7.61 12.84
N PRO A 82 -4.43 6.40 12.90
CA PRO A 82 -5.64 6.12 12.15
C PRO A 82 -6.79 6.98 12.67
N ASN A 83 -7.61 7.52 11.76
CA ASN A 83 -8.87 8.16 12.12
C ASN A 83 -10.04 7.25 11.74
N LEU A 84 -11.19 7.40 12.42
CA LEU A 84 -12.34 6.51 12.24
C LEU A 84 -12.89 6.54 10.79
N ALA A 85 -12.96 7.72 10.17
CA ALA A 85 -13.43 7.90 8.79
C ALA A 85 -12.48 7.27 7.76
N HIS A 86 -11.17 7.36 7.99
CA HIS A 86 -10.13 6.72 7.17
C HIS A 86 -10.26 5.20 7.25
N THR A 87 -10.32 4.65 8.47
CA THR A 87 -10.49 3.20 8.68
C THR A 87 -11.78 2.68 8.05
N GLN A 88 -12.89 3.42 8.16
CA GLN A 88 -14.18 3.07 7.55
C GLN A 88 -14.14 3.11 6.02
N TYR A 89 -13.45 4.09 5.41
CA TYR A 89 -13.34 4.18 3.95
C TYR A 89 -12.66 2.95 3.33
N TYR A 90 -11.59 2.44 3.97
CA TYR A 90 -10.84 1.29 3.47
C TYR A 90 -11.40 -0.06 3.92
N LEU A 91 -12.10 -0.15 5.07
CA LEU A 91 -12.80 -1.37 5.50
C LEU A 91 -14.06 -1.67 4.67
N ASN A 92 -14.82 -0.63 4.29
CA ASN A 92 -16.13 -0.80 3.65
C ASN A 92 -16.07 -0.88 2.11
N ARG A 93 -14.88 -0.88 1.50
CA ARG A 93 -14.71 -1.05 0.05
C ARG A 93 -14.00 -2.35 -0.33
N PRO A 94 -14.64 -3.52 -0.19
CA PRO A 94 -14.34 -4.63 -1.07
C PRO A 94 -15.00 -4.35 -2.43
N GLU A 95 -14.20 -4.11 -3.46
CA GLU A 95 -14.58 -4.27 -4.87
C GLU A 95 -15.85 -3.54 -5.39
N GLN A 96 -16.06 -2.27 -5.06
CA GLN A 96 -16.95 -1.47 -5.92
C GLN A 96 -16.15 -0.90 -7.10
N PRO A 97 -16.44 -1.28 -8.36
CA PRO A 97 -15.95 -0.51 -9.51
C PRO A 97 -16.36 0.96 -9.32
N PRO A 98 -15.60 1.92 -9.86
CA PRO A 98 -15.98 3.32 -9.77
C PRO A 98 -17.42 3.45 -10.26
N PRO A 99 -18.31 4.18 -9.56
CA PRO A 99 -19.64 4.43 -10.08
C PRO A 99 -19.44 5.03 -11.46
N SER A 100 -19.97 4.34 -12.48
CA SER A 100 -20.08 4.87 -13.83
C SER A 100 -20.70 6.25 -13.67
N LYS A 101 -19.94 7.29 -14.02
CA LYS A 101 -20.48 8.64 -14.10
C LYS A 101 -21.58 8.58 -15.16
N SER A 102 -22.82 8.36 -14.73
CA SER A 102 -24.00 8.69 -15.52
C SER A 102 -24.02 10.21 -15.60
N PHE A 103 -23.33 10.72 -16.61
CA PHE A 103 -23.63 12.03 -17.15
C PHE A 103 -25.00 11.92 -17.81
N ILE A 104 -26.01 12.40 -17.09
CA ILE A 104 -27.27 12.90 -17.67
C ILE A 104 -27.47 14.28 -17.07
#